data_AF-A0AA88Y806-F1
#
_entry.id   AF-A0AA88Y806-F1
#
_cell.length_a   1.000
_cell.length_b   1.000
_cell.length_c   1.000
_cell.angle_alpha   90.00
_cell.angle_beta   90.00
_cell.angle_gamma   90.00
#
_symmetry.space_group_name_H-M   'P 1'
#
loop_
_entity.id
_entity.type
_entity.pdbx_description
1 polymer ?
#
loop_
_entity_poly.entity_id
_entity_poly.type
_entity_poly.pdbx_seq_one_letter_code
_entity_poly.pdbx_strand_id
1 'polypeptide(L)'
;PPKFENIPNQIEVKDDETHGNMKLYDIIVSDPTNDSVCCTLQQTFPNTLNFELVVNGDKASVMTSKNAYFSASFVDSYFVKFCCQDVNYSTSAILQVKVKGEFQEEVVPLPGWFVTSLLISCVPIFALILSSCILLCYLLFGL
;
A
#
# COMPACT_ATOMS: atom_id res chain seq x y z
N PRO A 1 4.77 35.18 10.54
CA PRO A 1 3.84 34.21 9.93
C PRO A 1 4.34 32.80 10.26
N PRO A 2 3.42 31.88 10.58
CA PRO A 2 3.77 30.50 10.92
C PRO A 2 4.52 29.82 9.77
N LYS A 3 5.61 29.13 10.09
CA LYS A 3 6.45 28.41 9.12
C LYS A 3 6.42 26.92 9.42
N PHE A 4 6.11 26.14 8.40
CA PHE A 4 6.17 24.69 8.51
C PHE A 4 7.61 24.19 8.48
N GLU A 5 7.90 23.21 9.32
CA GLU A 5 9.19 22.54 9.36
C GLU A 5 9.03 21.07 8.95
N ASN A 6 9.97 20.56 8.16
CA ASN A 6 10.14 19.13 7.82
C ASN A 6 8.92 18.41 7.24
N ILE A 7 8.07 19.09 6.46
CA ILE A 7 6.95 18.41 5.77
C ILE A 7 7.52 17.36 4.80
N PRO A 8 7.17 16.07 4.95
CA PRO A 8 7.62 15.04 4.03
C PRO A 8 6.93 15.21 2.69
N ASN A 9 7.66 14.93 1.61
CA ASN A 9 7.10 14.98 0.26
C ASN A 9 5.99 13.94 0.07
N GLN A 10 6.10 12.77 0.72
CA GLN A 10 5.16 11.66 0.58
C GLN A 10 5.17 10.76 1.82
N ILE A 11 4.00 10.20 2.15
CA ILE A 11 3.80 9.15 3.16
C ILE A 11 3.04 7.99 2.52
N GLU A 12 3.33 6.76 2.92
CA GLU A 12 2.64 5.56 2.42
C GLU A 12 1.61 5.05 3.44
N VAL A 13 0.43 4.67 2.96
CA VAL A 13 -0.58 3.90 3.72
C VAL A 13 -0.83 2.59 2.97
N LYS A 14 -1.12 1.50 3.69
CA LYS A 14 -1.39 0.21 3.03
C LYS A 14 -2.78 0.19 2.40
N ASP A 15 -2.91 -0.63 1.37
CA ASP A 15 -4.21 -1.06 0.85
C ASP A 15 -4.95 -1.87 1.93
N ASP A 16 -6.27 -1.71 2.00
CA ASP A 16 -7.16 -2.33 2.99
C ASP A 16 -6.84 -2.00 4.46
N GLU A 17 -6.10 -0.91 4.69
CA GLU A 17 -5.85 -0.40 6.04
C GLU A 17 -7.18 0.13 6.63
N THR A 18 -7.84 -0.71 7.42
CA THR A 18 -9.08 -0.40 8.17
C THR A 18 -8.80 0.10 9.58
N HIS A 19 -7.53 0.26 9.94
CA HIS A 19 -7.09 0.80 11.23
C HIS A 19 -7.24 2.34 11.22
N GLY A 20 -8.45 2.80 11.49
CA GLY A 20 -8.69 4.22 11.77
C GLY A 20 -7.90 4.71 12.98
N ASN A 21 -7.71 6.04 13.08
CA ASN A 21 -6.90 6.72 14.09
C ASN A 21 -5.38 6.44 14.01
N MET A 22 -4.88 6.05 12.84
CA MET A 22 -3.44 5.94 12.60
C MET A 22 -2.85 7.33 12.40
N LYS A 23 -1.79 7.63 13.15
CA LYS A 23 -1.06 8.90 12.97
C LYS A 23 -0.18 8.83 11.72
N LEU A 24 -0.38 9.77 10.79
CA LEU A 24 0.40 9.88 9.56
C LEU A 24 1.57 10.84 9.74
N TYR A 25 1.32 12.03 10.28
CA TYR A 25 2.34 13.08 10.39
C TYR A 25 2.08 14.02 11.57
N ASP A 26 3.14 14.46 12.25
CA ASP A 26 3.08 15.54 13.24
C ASP A 26 3.41 16.87 12.57
N ILE A 27 2.48 17.83 12.63
CA ILE A 27 2.66 19.15 12.06
C ILE A 27 3.54 19.96 13.00
N ILE A 28 4.75 20.25 12.54
CA ILE A 28 5.71 21.11 13.26
C ILE A 28 5.66 22.49 12.60
N VAL A 29 5.32 23.51 13.41
CA VAL A 29 5.25 24.90 12.98
C VAL A 29 6.06 25.76 13.94
N SER A 30 6.91 26.61 13.40
CA SER A 30 7.59 27.67 14.17
C SER A 30 7.00 29.03 13.81
N ASP A 31 6.66 29.83 14.83
CA ASP A 31 6.27 31.22 14.66
C ASP A 31 7.33 32.16 15.24
N PRO A 32 7.97 33.03 14.44
CA PRO A 32 8.95 34.00 14.93
C PRO A 32 8.41 34.96 16.00
N THR A 33 7.09 35.21 16.02
CA THR A 33 6.47 36.12 17.00
C THR A 33 6.03 35.42 18.28
N ASN A 34 6.17 34.08 18.34
CA ASN A 34 5.80 33.23 19.48
C ASN A 34 4.32 33.38 19.90
N ASP A 35 3.46 33.61 18.91
CA ASP A 35 2.02 33.67 19.06
C ASP A 35 1.39 32.26 19.01
N SER A 36 0.13 32.14 19.45
CA SER A 36 -0.60 30.87 19.43
C SER A 36 -1.01 30.49 18.00
N VAL A 37 -0.54 29.34 17.52
CA VAL A 37 -0.85 28.84 16.17
C VAL A 37 -1.98 27.81 16.23
N CYS A 38 -2.99 27.98 15.37
CA CYS A 38 -4.08 27.03 15.20
C CYS A 38 -4.02 26.39 13.81
N CYS A 39 -4.05 25.06 13.74
CA CYS A 39 -3.99 24.31 12.49
C CYS A 39 -5.32 23.64 12.17
N THR A 40 -5.73 23.69 10.90
CA THR A 40 -6.99 23.13 10.40
C THR A 40 -6.80 22.38 9.09
N LEU A 41 -7.57 21.32 8.90
CA LEU A 41 -7.65 20.62 7.62
C LEU A 41 -8.52 21.46 6.66
N GLN A 42 -7.97 21.88 5.53
CA GLN A 42 -8.71 22.68 4.55
C GLN A 42 -9.46 21.80 3.56
N GLN A 43 -8.74 20.89 2.89
CA GLN A 43 -9.30 20.06 1.84
C GLN A 43 -8.45 18.81 1.60
N THR A 44 -9.09 17.79 1.02
CA THR A 44 -8.44 16.58 0.50
C THR A 44 -8.73 16.43 -0.99
N PHE A 45 -7.78 15.90 -1.75
CA PHE A 45 -7.95 15.58 -3.16
C PHE A 45 -7.44 14.16 -3.47
N PRO A 46 -8.28 13.25 -3.99
CA PRO A 46 -9.73 13.36 -4.14
C PRO A 46 -10.45 13.67 -2.82
N ASN A 47 -11.63 14.30 -2.89
CA ASN A 47 -12.38 14.65 -1.69
C ASN A 47 -12.78 13.39 -0.92
N THR A 48 -12.34 13.30 0.34
CA THR A 48 -12.55 12.13 1.20
C THR A 48 -12.59 12.52 2.67
N LEU A 49 -13.27 11.71 3.46
CA LEU A 49 -13.32 11.79 4.92
C LEU A 49 -12.31 10.85 5.61
N ASN A 50 -11.40 10.24 4.84
CA ASN A 50 -10.39 9.30 5.35
C ASN A 50 -9.31 9.96 6.23
N PHE A 51 -9.21 11.28 6.21
CA PHE A 51 -8.18 12.03 6.93
C PHE A 51 -8.83 13.04 7.87
N GLU A 52 -8.22 13.19 9.04
CA GLU A 52 -8.58 14.21 10.01
C GLU A 52 -7.32 14.85 10.58
N LEU A 53 -7.48 16.07 11.10
CA LEU A 53 -6.42 16.77 11.81
C LEU A 53 -6.84 16.86 13.27
N VAL A 54 -6.02 16.27 14.15
CA VAL A 54 -6.26 16.24 15.59
C VAL A 54 -5.31 17.23 16.25
N VAL A 55 -5.89 18.14 17.05
CA VAL A 55 -5.14 19.15 17.81
C VAL A 55 -5.17 18.79 19.29
N ASN A 56 -3.99 18.60 19.89
CA ASN A 56 -3.80 18.28 21.30
C ASN A 56 -2.90 19.34 21.94
N GLY A 57 -3.51 20.41 22.46
CA GLY A 57 -2.78 21.60 22.92
C GLY A 57 -2.08 22.28 21.74
N ASP A 58 -0.78 22.53 21.87
CA ASP A 58 0.03 23.17 20.82
C ASP A 58 0.49 22.22 19.71
N LYS A 59 0.16 20.92 19.82
CA LYS A 59 0.54 19.90 18.84
C LYS A 59 -0.63 19.59 17.91
N ALA A 60 -0.40 19.68 16.61
CA ALA A 60 -1.34 19.23 15.59
C ALA A 60 -0.78 18.03 14.84
N SER A 61 -1.60 17.02 14.58
CA SER A 61 -1.20 15.82 13.85
C SER A 61 -2.24 15.46 12.80
N VAL A 62 -1.78 15.04 11.62
CA VAL A 62 -2.63 14.46 10.57
C VAL A 62 -2.79 12.97 10.87
N MET A 63 -4.03 12.52 10.96
CA MET A 63 -4.39 11.14 11.30
C MET A 63 -5.38 10.59 10.27
N THR A 64 -5.45 9.27 10.17
CA THR A 64 -6.55 8.59 9.47
C THR A 64 -7.80 8.66 10.34
N SER A 65 -8.94 8.94 9.72
CA SER A 65 -10.22 8.96 10.42
C SER A 65 -10.60 7.56 10.90
N LYS A 66 -11.45 7.47 11.92
CA LYS A 66 -11.92 6.19 12.51
C LYS A 66 -12.44 5.17 11.47
N ASN A 67 -13.14 5.64 10.44
CA ASN A 67 -13.73 4.80 9.38
C ASN A 67 -13.00 4.97 8.05
N ALA A 68 -11.71 5.31 8.09
CA ALA A 68 -10.91 5.46 6.88
C ALA A 68 -10.84 4.12 6.13
N TYR A 69 -10.97 4.19 4.81
CA TYR A 69 -10.80 3.05 3.92
C TYR A 69 -9.93 3.46 2.74
N PHE A 70 -8.83 2.75 2.54
CA PHE A 70 -7.88 2.99 1.46
C PHE A 70 -7.87 1.82 0.51
N SER A 71 -7.98 2.11 -0.78
CA SER A 71 -7.79 1.08 -1.81
C SER A 71 -7.09 1.61 -3.03
N ALA A 72 -5.94 1.00 -3.35
CA ALA A 72 -5.11 1.42 -4.48
C ALA A 72 -5.79 1.18 -5.83
N SER A 73 -6.81 0.32 -5.86
CA SER A 73 -7.62 0.05 -7.05
C SER A 73 -8.56 1.21 -7.41
N PHE A 74 -8.94 2.03 -6.43
CA PHE A 74 -9.83 3.19 -6.64
C PHE A 74 -9.07 4.51 -6.66
N VAL A 75 -8.15 4.70 -5.70
CA VAL A 75 -7.34 5.92 -5.57
C VAL A 75 -5.93 5.52 -5.14
N ASP A 76 -4.94 5.84 -5.99
CA ASP A 76 -3.53 5.53 -5.76
C ASP A 76 -2.84 6.55 -4.84
N SER A 77 -3.36 7.77 -4.78
CA SER A 77 -2.78 8.85 -4.01
C SER A 77 -3.80 9.93 -3.63
N TYR A 78 -3.58 10.51 -2.45
CA TYR A 78 -4.34 11.63 -1.91
C TYR A 78 -3.41 12.81 -1.63
N PHE A 79 -3.92 14.01 -1.80
CA PHE A 79 -3.29 15.25 -1.36
C PHE A 79 -4.10 15.84 -0.21
N VAL A 80 -3.49 15.95 0.95
CA VAL A 80 -4.09 16.48 2.18
C VAL A 80 -3.58 17.90 2.37
N LYS A 81 -4.43 18.90 2.21
CA LYS A 81 -4.08 20.31 2.40
C LYS A 81 -4.53 20.78 3.78
N PHE A 82 -3.60 21.31 4.55
CA PHE A 82 -3.85 21.89 5.86
C PHE A 82 -3.31 23.32 5.94
N CYS A 83 -3.87 24.11 6.83
CA CYS A 83 -3.54 25.51 7.02
C CYS A 83 -3.32 25.77 8.50
N CYS A 84 -2.22 26.43 8.83
CA CYS A 84 -1.94 26.93 10.16
C CYS A 84 -2.03 28.45 10.14
N GLN A 85 -2.77 28.99 11.09
CA GLN A 85 -3.06 30.39 11.22
C GLN A 85 -2.65 30.88 12.60
N ASP A 86 -1.95 31.99 12.59
CA ASP A 86 -1.71 32.87 13.72
C ASP A 86 -2.70 34.05 13.68
N VAL A 87 -2.76 34.87 14.73
CA VAL A 87 -3.63 36.05 14.91
C VAL A 87 -3.69 36.91 13.65
N ASN A 88 -2.57 37.08 12.93
CA ASN A 88 -2.47 37.98 11.79
C ASN A 88 -2.17 37.31 10.44
N TYR A 89 -1.67 36.07 10.43
CA TYR A 89 -1.15 35.44 9.21
C TYR A 89 -1.56 33.98 9.11
N SER A 90 -1.80 33.50 7.88
CA SER A 90 -2.06 32.10 7.60
C SER A 90 -1.03 31.53 6.62
N THR A 91 -0.73 30.24 6.75
CA THR A 91 0.17 29.52 5.86
C THR A 91 -0.36 28.12 5.64
N SER A 92 -0.35 27.65 4.39
CA SER A 92 -0.88 26.34 4.01
C SER A 92 0.20 25.43 3.46
N ALA A 93 0.04 24.14 3.70
CA ALA A 93 0.89 23.08 3.19
C ALA A 93 0.07 21.92 2.64
N ILE A 94 0.70 21.09 1.80
CA ILE A 94 0.11 19.91 1.18
C ILE A 94 0.98 18.71 1.53
N LEU A 95 0.35 17.64 1.99
CA LEU A 95 0.96 16.34 2.23
C LEU A 95 0.42 15.34 1.22
N GLN A 96 1.30 14.66 0.49
CA GLN A 96 0.91 13.56 -0.39
C GLN A 96 0.88 12.24 0.38
N VAL A 97 -0.23 11.52 0.31
CA VAL A 97 -0.42 10.20 0.91
C VAL A 97 -0.63 9.19 -0.21
N LYS A 98 0.30 8.25 -0.38
CA LYS A 98 0.24 7.21 -1.40
C LYS A 98 -0.34 5.93 -0.83
N VAL A 99 -1.31 5.34 -1.51
CA VAL A 99 -1.84 4.02 -1.15
C VAL A 99 -0.97 2.96 -1.80
N LYS A 100 -0.34 2.14 -0.96
CA LYS A 100 0.50 1.03 -1.41
C LYS A 100 -0.38 -0.20 -1.57
N GLY A 101 -0.71 -0.48 -2.83
CA GLY A 101 -1.36 -1.73 -3.22
C GLY A 101 -0.55 -2.93 -2.75
N GLU A 102 -1.20 -3.87 -2.07
CA GLU A 102 -0.65 -5.21 -1.90
C GLU A 102 -1.00 -5.98 -3.17
N PHE A 103 -0.10 -6.01 -4.15
CA PHE A 103 -0.20 -7.00 -5.23
C PHE A 103 0.09 -8.36 -4.61
N GLN A 104 -0.93 -8.99 -4.04
CA GLN A 104 -0.89 -10.43 -3.88
C GLN A 104 -1.10 -10.99 -5.28
N GLU A 105 -0.03 -11.50 -5.89
CA GLU A 105 -0.20 -12.50 -6.94
C GLU A 105 -0.99 -13.64 -6.32
N GLU A 106 -2.30 -13.66 -6.56
CA GLU A 106 -3.13 -14.80 -6.21
C GLU A 106 -2.60 -15.96 -7.06
N VAL A 107 -1.74 -16.79 -6.46
CA VAL A 107 -1.24 -18.01 -7.10
C VAL A 107 -2.45 -18.92 -7.24
N VAL A 108 -3.16 -18.80 -8.36
CA VAL A 108 -4.29 -19.68 -8.67
C VAL A 108 -3.72 -21.09 -8.79
N PRO A 109 -4.03 -22.01 -7.86
CA PRO A 109 -3.53 -23.36 -7.96
C PRO A 109 -4.10 -23.99 -9.24
N LEU A 110 -3.22 -24.63 -10.02
CA LEU A 110 -3.65 -25.35 -11.22
C LEU A 110 -4.76 -26.34 -10.84
N PRO A 111 -5.85 -26.45 -11.64
CA PRO A 111 -6.91 -27.40 -11.34
C PRO A 111 -6.37 -28.82 -11.17
N GLY A 112 -6.89 -29.57 -10.21
CA GLY A 112 -6.39 -30.92 -9.92
C GLY A 112 -6.41 -31.84 -11.16
N TRP A 113 -7.44 -31.71 -12.01
CA TRP A 113 -7.55 -32.46 -13.26
C TRP A 113 -6.42 -32.17 -14.25
N PHE A 114 -5.88 -30.94 -14.25
CA PHE A 114 -4.77 -30.54 -15.12
C PHE A 114 -3.48 -31.24 -14.68
N VAL A 115 -3.20 -31.24 -13.37
CA VAL A 115 -2.04 -31.93 -12.79
C VAL A 115 -2.12 -33.44 -13.01
N THR A 116 -3.29 -34.03 -12.81
CA THR A 116 -3.48 -35.47 -13.08
C THR A 116 -3.30 -35.81 -14.55
N SER A 117 -3.75 -34.95 -15.47
CA SER A 117 -3.58 -35.17 -16.91
C SER A 117 -2.10 -35.15 -17.31
N LEU A 118 -1.33 -34.24 -16.73
CA LEU A 118 0.11 -34.12 -16.93
C LEU A 118 0.84 -35.38 -16.45
N LEU A 119 0.52 -35.89 -15.26
CA LEU A 119 1.10 -37.13 -14.72
C LEU A 119 0.74 -38.36 -15.57
N ILE A 120 -0.52 -38.48 -16.00
CA ILE A 120 -0.97 -39.61 -16.84
C ILE A 120 -0.26 -39.59 -18.20
N SER A 121 -0.01 -38.39 -18.77
CA SER A 121 0.71 -38.25 -20.03
C SER A 121 2.16 -38.72 -19.97
N CYS A 122 2.79 -38.75 -18.79
CA CYS A 122 4.16 -39.24 -18.63
C CYS A 122 4.24 -40.77 -18.69
N VAL A 123 3.16 -41.49 -18.36
CA VAL A 123 3.13 -42.97 -18.33
C VAL A 123 3.56 -43.61 -19.67
N PRO A 124 2.98 -43.23 -20.84
CA PRO A 124 3.40 -43.82 -22.12
C PRO A 124 4.85 -43.48 -22.48
N ILE A 125 5.35 -42.30 -22.11
CA ILE A 125 6.74 -41.89 -22.36
C ILE A 125 7.70 -42.81 -21.60
N PHE A 126 7.43 -43.02 -20.30
CA PHE A 126 8.22 -43.95 -19.50
C PHE A 126 8.15 -45.39 -20.02
N ALA A 127 6.97 -45.83 -20.46
CA ALA A 127 6.80 -47.17 -21.03
C ALA A 127 7.62 -47.36 -22.33
N LEU A 128 7.65 -46.35 -23.21
CA LEU A 128 8.45 -46.39 -24.45
C LEU A 128 9.95 -46.38 -24.18
N ILE A 129 10.41 -45.60 -23.20
CA ILE A 129 11.82 -45.58 -22.79
C ILE A 129 12.19 -46.94 -22.22
N LEU A 130 11.37 -47.51 -21.34
CA LEU A 130 11.62 -48.82 -20.73
C LEU A 130 11.68 -49.93 -21.80
N SER A 131 10.71 -49.98 -22.72
CA SER A 131 10.68 -51.00 -23.77
C SER A 131 11.87 -50.89 -24.71
N SER A 132 12.27 -49.67 -25.06
CA SER A 132 13.46 -49.41 -25.88
C SER A 132 14.74 -49.87 -25.18
N CYS A 133 14.88 -49.62 -23.87
CA CYS A 133 16.00 -50.09 -23.08
C CYS A 133 16.07 -51.62 -23.02
N ILE A 134 14.93 -52.30 -22.82
CA ILE A 134 14.88 -53.77 -22.80
C ILE A 134 15.31 -54.34 -24.15
N LEU A 135 14.82 -53.75 -25.25
CA LEU A 135 15.13 -54.19 -26.61
C LEU A 135 16.62 -53.97 -26.94
N LEU A 136 17.21 -52.86 -26.49
CA LEU A 136 18.65 -52.61 -26.58
C LEU A 136 19.47 -53.64 -25.80
N CYS A 137 19.09 -53.93 -24.55
CA CYS A 137 19.77 -54.94 -23.73
C CYS A 137 19.69 -56.33 -24.39
N TYR A 138 18.54 -56.69 -24.96
CA TYR A 138 18.34 -57.93 -25.68
C TYR A 138 19.27 -58.05 -26.90
N LEU A 139 19.38 -56.98 -27.69
CA LEU A 139 20.27 -56.92 -28.85
C LEU A 139 21.76 -56.97 -28.49
N LEU A 140 22.16 -56.32 -27.38
CA LEU A 140 23.58 -56.21 -26.99
C LEU A 140 24.10 -57.44 -26.25
N PHE A 141 23.27 -58.07 -25.41
CA PHE A 141 23.72 -59.12 -24.49
C PHE A 141 23.14 -60.51 -24.78
N GLY A 142 22.32 -60.64 -25.83
CA GLY A 142 21.97 -61.91 -26.48
C GLY A 142 21.72 -63.08 -25.52
N LEU A 143 20.54 -63.13 -24.93
CA LEU A 143 19.91 -64.39 -24.53
C LEU A 143 19.02 -64.89 -25.67
#